data_AF-A0A1V5K5H4-F1
#
_entry.id   AF-A0A1V5K5H4-F1
#
_cell.length_a   1.000
_cell.length_b   1.000
_cell.length_c   1.000
_cell.angle_alpha   90.00
_cell.angle_beta   90.00
_cell.angle_gamma   90.00
#
_symmetry.space_group_name_H-M   'P 1'
#
loop_
_entity.id
_entity.type
_entity.pdbx_description
1 polymer ?
#
loop_
_entity_poly.entity_id
_entity_poly.type
_entity_poly.pdbx_seq_one_letter_code
_entity_poly.pdbx_strand_id
1 'polypeptide(L)'
;MEAHGQYTVLGRTRDDAAGEAFDKVARVMGLPYPGGPALERLARDGNPEAIRFPLSRVADSPGDFSFSGLKTAVINYLHAAEQRGEHVSLPDIAASFQRAVVEELCDRVSNALRSHRPATLALSGGVAANGAVRGALRAVAEAHGVAFVCPPPELCTDNAAMVACAGYYQFVNFGPCELSANACPGADLPQRRPSAGVEVTPGHGAHVHS
;
A
#
# COMPACT_ATOMS: atom_id res chain seq x y z
N MET A 1 -13.69 16.24 1.83
CA MET A 1 -12.49 16.76 1.16
C MET A 1 -12.61 18.27 1.19
N GLU A 2 -11.71 19.00 1.85
CA GLU A 2 -11.86 20.46 2.05
C GLU A 2 -11.32 21.26 0.85
N ALA A 3 -10.26 20.77 0.16
CA ALA A 3 -9.75 21.32 -1.10
C ALA A 3 -8.84 20.30 -1.85
N HIS A 4 -8.65 20.48 -3.16
CA HIS A 4 -7.65 19.70 -3.94
C HIS A 4 -6.22 20.10 -3.56
N GLY A 5 -5.30 19.13 -3.50
CA GLY A 5 -3.88 19.39 -3.24
C GLY A 5 -3.50 19.57 -1.77
N GLN A 6 -4.39 19.28 -0.82
CA GLN A 6 -4.09 19.26 0.61
C GLN A 6 -4.23 17.85 1.16
N TYR A 7 -3.11 17.25 1.56
CA TYR A 7 -3.07 15.86 2.03
C TYR A 7 -2.58 15.76 3.47
N THR A 8 -3.03 14.73 4.17
CA THR A 8 -2.44 14.28 5.43
C THR A 8 -2.16 12.81 5.28
N VAL A 9 -0.88 12.42 5.37
CA VAL A 9 -0.49 11.01 5.31
C VAL A 9 -0.80 10.37 6.66
N LEU A 10 -1.75 9.44 6.65
CA LEU A 10 -2.17 8.68 7.85
C LEU A 10 -1.29 7.44 8.08
N GLY A 11 -0.58 7.00 7.05
CA GLY A 11 0.28 5.81 7.09
C GLY A 11 0.94 5.57 5.73
N ARG A 12 2.10 4.94 5.75
CA ARG A 12 2.85 4.56 4.54
C ARG A 12 3.59 3.24 4.74
N THR A 13 4.01 2.62 3.63
CA THR A 13 4.99 1.54 3.73
C THR A 13 6.31 2.09 4.23
N ARG A 14 7.02 1.33 5.07
CA ARG A 14 8.41 1.62 5.47
C ARG A 14 9.44 0.99 4.52
N ASP A 15 9.00 0.15 3.59
CA ASP A 15 9.86 -0.56 2.66
C ASP A 15 9.21 -0.73 1.28
N ASP A 16 8.89 -1.96 0.88
CA ASP A 16 8.33 -2.30 -0.42
C ASP A 16 6.86 -1.83 -0.46
N ALA A 17 6.42 -1.30 -1.61
CA ALA A 17 4.99 -1.11 -1.85
C ALA A 17 4.28 -2.46 -2.00
N ALA A 18 2.96 -2.52 -1.79
CA ALA A 18 2.20 -3.77 -1.93
C ALA A 18 2.39 -4.41 -3.32
N GLY A 19 2.25 -3.62 -4.39
CA GLY A 19 2.46 -4.11 -5.77
C GLY A 19 3.88 -4.64 -6.02
N GLU A 20 4.88 -3.98 -5.45
CA GLU A 20 6.28 -4.41 -5.53
C GLU A 20 6.51 -5.72 -4.76
N ALA A 21 5.88 -5.88 -3.59
CA ALA A 21 5.93 -7.13 -2.84
C ALA A 21 5.32 -8.29 -3.65
N PHE A 22 4.18 -8.06 -4.30
CA PHE A 22 3.58 -9.02 -5.24
C PHE A 22 4.55 -9.41 -6.36
N ASP A 23 5.17 -8.44 -7.05
CA ASP A 23 6.10 -8.72 -8.14
C ASP A 23 7.36 -9.46 -7.67
N LYS A 24 7.91 -9.09 -6.51
CA LYS A 24 9.09 -9.75 -5.93
C LYS A 24 8.79 -11.18 -5.52
N VAL A 25 7.68 -11.44 -4.85
CA VAL A 25 7.29 -12.80 -4.45
C VAL A 25 6.99 -13.65 -5.68
N ALA A 26 6.29 -13.10 -6.68
CA ALA A 26 6.05 -13.79 -7.94
C ALA A 26 7.36 -14.22 -8.63
N ARG A 27 8.37 -13.34 -8.62
CA ARG A 27 9.71 -13.64 -9.15
C ARG A 27 10.39 -14.79 -8.39
N VAL A 28 10.33 -14.77 -7.06
CA VAL A 28 10.90 -15.86 -6.21
C VAL A 28 10.21 -17.19 -6.51
N MET A 29 8.91 -17.16 -6.81
CA MET A 29 8.12 -18.35 -7.17
C MET A 29 8.29 -18.77 -8.64
N GLY A 30 9.14 -18.10 -9.42
CA GLY A 30 9.38 -18.43 -10.84
C GLY A 30 8.23 -18.04 -11.78
N LEU A 31 7.36 -17.11 -11.39
CA LEU A 31 6.22 -16.67 -12.20
C LEU A 31 6.63 -15.62 -13.26
N PRO A 32 5.90 -15.53 -14.38
CA PRO A 32 6.17 -14.55 -15.43
C PRO A 32 5.88 -13.12 -14.97
N TYR A 33 6.55 -12.15 -15.61
CA TYR A 33 6.28 -10.72 -15.45
C TYR A 33 5.13 -10.25 -16.36
N PRO A 34 4.23 -9.33 -15.92
CA PRO A 34 4.15 -8.72 -14.59
C PRO A 34 3.72 -9.73 -13.51
N GLY A 35 4.41 -9.70 -12.38
CA GLY A 35 4.35 -10.73 -11.35
C GLY A 35 3.07 -10.69 -10.53
N GLY A 36 2.59 -9.50 -10.18
CA GLY A 36 1.34 -9.34 -9.41
C GLY A 36 0.12 -10.01 -10.04
N PRO A 37 -0.20 -9.74 -11.32
CA PRO A 37 -1.29 -10.44 -12.01
C PRO A 37 -1.06 -11.96 -12.13
N ALA A 38 0.18 -12.41 -12.29
CA ALA A 38 0.50 -13.84 -12.35
C ALA A 38 0.28 -14.54 -11.01
N LEU A 39 0.72 -13.92 -9.91
CA LEU A 39 0.52 -14.42 -8.56
C LEU A 39 -0.97 -14.44 -8.20
N GLU A 40 -1.72 -13.39 -8.53
CA GLU A 40 -3.17 -13.36 -8.27
C GLU A 40 -3.90 -14.50 -9.01
N ARG A 41 -3.54 -14.77 -10.27
CA ARG A 41 -4.14 -15.88 -11.01
C ARG A 41 -3.85 -17.22 -10.33
N LEU A 42 -2.60 -17.43 -9.93
CA LEU A 42 -2.17 -18.64 -9.25
C LEU A 42 -2.85 -18.84 -7.89
N ALA A 43 -3.05 -17.75 -7.14
CA ALA A 43 -3.70 -17.76 -5.83
C ALA A 43 -5.16 -18.22 -5.86
N ARG A 44 -5.85 -18.13 -7.01
CA ARG A 44 -7.26 -18.58 -7.15
C ARG A 44 -7.41 -20.08 -6.97
N ASP A 45 -6.36 -20.83 -7.28
CA ASP A 45 -6.33 -22.29 -7.22
C ASP A 45 -5.75 -22.80 -5.89
N GLY A 46 -5.45 -21.90 -4.95
CA GLY A 46 -4.81 -22.21 -3.67
C GLY A 46 -5.73 -22.06 -2.46
N ASN A 47 -5.35 -22.71 -1.37
CA ASN A 47 -5.94 -22.51 -0.06
C ASN A 47 -5.25 -21.34 0.67
N PRO A 48 -5.97 -20.22 0.93
CA PRO A 48 -5.39 -19.07 1.63
C PRO A 48 -5.04 -19.35 3.11
N GLU A 49 -5.56 -20.43 3.70
CA GLU A 49 -5.29 -20.84 5.08
C GLU A 49 -4.11 -21.84 5.20
N ALA A 50 -3.52 -22.27 4.09
CA ALA A 50 -2.51 -23.32 4.10
C ALA A 50 -1.25 -22.91 4.86
N ILE A 51 -0.84 -21.65 4.76
CA ILE A 51 0.39 -21.13 5.37
C ILE A 51 0.07 -19.83 6.08
N ARG A 52 0.42 -19.74 7.37
CA ARG A 52 0.26 -18.50 8.12
C ARG A 52 1.53 -17.67 8.06
N PHE A 53 1.56 -16.71 7.14
CA PHE A 53 2.66 -15.75 7.09
C PHE A 53 2.54 -14.66 8.17
N PRO A 54 3.67 -14.14 8.69
CA PRO A 54 3.65 -13.11 9.72
C PRO A 54 3.16 -11.77 9.16
N LEU A 55 2.34 -11.08 9.96
CA LEU A 55 1.95 -9.69 9.72
C LEU A 55 2.87 -8.76 10.50
N SER A 56 3.47 -7.79 9.83
CA SER A 56 4.40 -6.83 10.43
C SER A 56 3.63 -5.74 11.17
N ARG A 57 3.74 -5.68 12.50
CA ARG A 57 3.26 -4.51 13.26
C ARG A 57 4.39 -3.51 13.43
N VAL A 58 4.15 -2.29 13.00
CA VAL A 58 5.07 -1.18 13.18
C VAL A 58 4.78 -0.49 14.51
N ALA A 59 5.66 -0.69 15.51
CA ALA A 59 5.43 -0.25 16.89
C ALA A 59 5.22 1.27 17.03
N ASP A 60 5.97 2.07 16.27
CA ASP A 60 6.01 3.53 16.44
C ASP A 60 5.04 4.30 15.53
N SER A 61 4.33 3.61 14.62
CA SER A 61 3.35 4.24 13.72
C SER A 61 2.24 3.25 13.39
N PRO A 62 1.07 3.35 14.07
CA PRO A 62 -0.03 2.41 13.89
C PRO A 62 -0.62 2.35 12.47
N GLY A 63 -0.37 3.40 11.67
CA GLY A 63 -0.79 3.49 10.27
C GLY A 63 0.23 2.96 9.27
N ASP A 64 1.50 2.81 9.69
CA ASP A 64 2.55 2.29 8.82
C ASP A 64 2.46 0.76 8.68
N PHE A 65 2.97 0.26 7.57
CA PHE A 65 3.06 -1.17 7.28
C PHE A 65 4.40 -1.51 6.63
N SER A 66 4.73 -2.80 6.56
CA SER A 66 5.98 -3.31 6.02
C SER A 66 5.73 -4.66 5.35
N PHE A 67 6.16 -4.80 4.10
CA PHE A 67 6.05 -6.03 3.32
C PHE A 67 7.39 -6.77 3.15
N SER A 68 8.51 -6.14 3.52
CA SER A 68 9.84 -6.80 3.47
C SER A 68 9.93 -8.05 4.34
N GLY A 69 9.31 -8.03 5.52
CA GLY A 69 9.23 -9.18 6.43
C GLY A 69 8.41 -10.33 5.82
N LEU A 70 7.29 -9.99 5.17
CA LEU A 70 6.41 -10.95 4.50
C LEU A 70 7.13 -11.63 3.32
N LYS A 71 7.84 -10.86 2.49
CA LYS A 71 8.69 -11.39 1.41
C LYS A 71 9.73 -12.37 1.95
N THR A 72 10.45 -11.98 3.01
CA THR A 72 11.47 -12.82 3.64
C THR A 72 10.87 -14.12 4.16
N ALA A 73 9.67 -14.07 4.75
CA ALA A 73 8.97 -15.26 5.22
C ALA A 73 8.63 -16.24 4.07
N VAL A 74 8.20 -15.74 2.91
CA VAL A 74 7.93 -16.58 1.73
C VAL A 74 9.22 -17.23 1.20
N ILE A 75 10.29 -16.46 1.06
CA ILE A 75 11.60 -16.98 0.61
C ILE A 75 12.09 -18.08 1.55
N ASN A 76 12.03 -17.83 2.86
CA ASN A 76 12.47 -18.80 3.86
C ASN A 76 11.60 -20.06 3.85
N TYR A 77 10.28 -19.93 3.66
CA TYR A 77 9.38 -21.06 3.53
C TYR A 77 9.76 -21.96 2.35
N LEU A 78 9.99 -21.36 1.18
CA LEU A 78 10.40 -22.07 -0.05
C LEU A 78 11.75 -22.78 0.13
N HIS A 79 12.77 -22.06 0.61
CA HIS A 79 14.09 -22.65 0.84
C HIS A 79 14.06 -23.80 1.86
N ALA A 80 13.29 -23.65 2.94
CA ALA A 80 13.21 -24.67 3.97
C ALA A 80 12.49 -25.93 3.46
N ALA A 81 11.46 -25.78 2.63
CA ALA A 81 10.81 -26.92 1.98
C ALA A 81 11.75 -27.64 1.00
N GLU A 82 12.50 -26.89 0.19
CA GLU A 82 13.50 -27.43 -0.74
C GLU A 82 14.58 -28.24 0.00
N GLN A 83 15.12 -27.70 1.10
CA GLN A 83 16.12 -28.40 1.93
C GLN A 83 15.59 -29.69 2.56
N ARG A 84 14.30 -29.77 2.83
CA ARG A 84 13.64 -30.98 3.35
C ARG A 84 13.18 -31.94 2.25
N GLY A 85 13.34 -31.58 0.97
CA GLY A 85 12.82 -32.36 -0.16
C GLY A 85 11.29 -32.41 -0.19
N GLU A 86 10.61 -31.44 0.42
CA GLU A 86 9.16 -31.37 0.49
C GLU A 86 8.59 -30.74 -0.78
N HIS A 87 7.53 -31.34 -1.32
CA HIS A 87 6.78 -30.75 -2.41
C HIS A 87 5.75 -29.75 -1.84
N VAL A 88 5.90 -28.47 -2.16
CA VAL A 88 4.98 -27.42 -1.73
C VAL A 88 4.03 -27.02 -2.85
N SER A 89 2.81 -26.63 -2.47
CA SER A 89 1.81 -26.10 -3.39
C SER A 89 2.09 -24.62 -3.64
N LEU A 90 2.56 -24.27 -4.84
CA LEU A 90 2.72 -22.86 -5.24
C LEU A 90 1.39 -22.08 -5.20
N PRO A 91 0.23 -22.64 -5.61
CA PRO A 91 -1.07 -22.00 -5.39
C PRO A 91 -1.33 -21.63 -3.92
N ASP A 92 -1.05 -22.54 -2.99
CA ASP A 92 -1.26 -22.31 -1.56
C ASP A 92 -0.36 -21.20 -1.01
N ILE A 93 0.90 -21.17 -1.46
CA ILE A 93 1.84 -20.08 -1.12
C ILE A 93 1.32 -18.74 -1.65
N ALA A 94 0.89 -18.69 -2.91
CA ALA A 94 0.36 -17.46 -3.51
C ALA A 94 -0.91 -16.98 -2.78
N ALA A 95 -1.85 -17.89 -2.50
CA ALA A 95 -3.09 -17.59 -1.78
C ALA A 95 -2.83 -17.10 -0.35
N SER A 96 -1.95 -17.79 0.37
CA SER A 96 -1.57 -17.45 1.75
C SER A 96 -0.84 -16.10 1.83
N PHE A 97 0.07 -15.83 0.88
CA PHE A 97 0.75 -14.54 0.78
C PHE A 97 -0.23 -13.41 0.47
N GLN A 98 -1.10 -13.61 -0.53
CA GLN A 98 -2.12 -12.62 -0.91
C GLN A 98 -3.08 -12.33 0.26
N ARG A 99 -3.47 -13.36 1.02
CA ARG A 99 -4.28 -13.19 2.23
C ARG A 99 -3.57 -12.29 3.24
N ALA A 100 -2.29 -12.53 3.52
CA ALA A 100 -1.52 -11.73 4.47
C ALA A 100 -1.42 -10.24 4.04
N VAL A 101 -1.19 -9.97 2.75
CA VAL A 101 -1.18 -8.59 2.23
C VAL A 101 -2.56 -7.93 2.39
N VAL A 102 -3.63 -8.65 2.07
CA VAL A 102 -5.02 -8.16 2.19
C VAL A 102 -5.36 -7.84 3.65
N GLU A 103 -5.02 -8.73 4.58
CA GLU A 103 -5.25 -8.53 6.02
C GLU A 103 -4.54 -7.28 6.54
N GLU A 104 -3.26 -7.11 6.21
CA GLU A 104 -2.47 -5.95 6.61
C GLU A 104 -3.11 -4.63 6.11
N LEU A 105 -3.53 -4.58 4.84
CA LEU A 105 -4.18 -3.40 4.29
C LEU A 105 -5.56 -3.13 4.92
N CYS A 106 -6.36 -4.17 5.10
CA CYS A 106 -7.70 -4.04 5.68
C CYS A 106 -7.65 -3.55 7.12
N ASP A 107 -6.70 -4.03 7.92
CA ASP A 107 -6.51 -3.61 9.30
C ASP A 107 -6.18 -2.11 9.40
N ARG A 108 -5.23 -1.64 8.58
CA ARG A 108 -4.81 -0.22 8.56
C ARG A 108 -5.93 0.70 8.05
N VAL A 109 -6.60 0.30 6.97
CA VAL A 109 -7.72 1.07 6.41
C VAL A 109 -8.89 1.11 7.39
N SER A 110 -9.26 0.00 8.02
CA SER A 110 -10.34 -0.05 9.01
C SER A 110 -10.06 0.87 10.21
N ASN A 111 -8.81 0.91 10.68
CA ASN A 111 -8.39 1.85 11.72
C ASN A 111 -8.56 3.31 11.27
N ALA A 112 -8.10 3.65 10.05
CA ALA A 112 -8.23 5.00 9.52
C ALA A 112 -9.71 5.43 9.35
N LEU A 113 -10.57 4.53 8.87
CA LEU A 113 -12.00 4.79 8.72
C LEU A 113 -12.69 5.05 10.06
N ARG A 114 -12.34 4.30 11.11
CA ARG A 114 -12.86 4.53 12.47
C ARG A 114 -12.48 5.89 13.04
N SER A 115 -11.21 6.27 12.87
CA SER A 115 -10.66 7.50 13.46
C SER A 115 -11.08 8.77 12.73
N HIS A 116 -11.14 8.73 11.39
CA HIS A 116 -11.36 9.93 10.58
C HIS A 116 -12.76 10.03 9.98
N ARG A 117 -13.51 8.93 9.91
CA ARG A 117 -14.89 8.86 9.40
C ARG A 117 -15.09 9.63 8.06
N PRO A 118 -14.26 9.35 7.04
CA PRO A 118 -14.43 10.01 5.75
C PRO A 118 -15.73 9.58 5.08
N ALA A 119 -16.26 10.42 4.19
CA ALA A 119 -17.43 10.06 3.38
C ALA A 119 -17.10 8.99 2.32
N THR A 120 -15.83 8.93 1.88
CA THR A 120 -15.38 8.07 0.77
C THR A 120 -14.02 7.45 1.06
N LEU A 121 -13.88 6.16 0.75
CA LEU A 121 -12.61 5.46 0.59
C LEU A 121 -12.31 5.35 -0.91
N ALA A 122 -11.15 5.88 -1.34
CA ALA A 122 -10.67 5.74 -2.71
C ALA A 122 -9.47 4.78 -2.77
N LEU A 123 -9.45 3.87 -3.74
CA LEU A 123 -8.34 2.97 -4.03
C LEU A 123 -7.77 3.27 -5.41
N SER A 124 -6.47 3.48 -5.51
CA SER A 124 -5.74 3.76 -6.76
C SER A 124 -4.35 3.09 -6.75
N GLY A 125 -3.62 3.19 -7.87
CA GLY A 125 -2.30 2.57 -8.04
C GLY A 125 -2.37 1.14 -8.58
N GLY A 126 -1.23 0.57 -8.96
CA GLY A 126 -1.19 -0.76 -9.61
C GLY A 126 -1.81 -1.89 -8.79
N VAL A 127 -1.72 -1.83 -7.44
CA VAL A 127 -2.35 -2.83 -6.57
C VAL A 127 -3.88 -2.78 -6.61
N ALA A 128 -4.49 -1.67 -7.04
CA ALA A 128 -5.93 -1.55 -7.22
C ALA A 128 -6.48 -2.49 -8.31
N ALA A 129 -5.61 -2.96 -9.22
CA ALA A 129 -5.96 -3.96 -10.22
C ALA A 129 -6.09 -5.38 -9.64
N ASN A 130 -5.53 -5.64 -8.44
CA ASN A 130 -5.67 -6.93 -7.77
C ASN A 130 -7.10 -7.11 -7.24
N GLY A 131 -7.79 -8.13 -7.73
CA GLY A 131 -9.19 -8.38 -7.43
C GLY A 131 -9.47 -8.67 -5.97
N ALA A 132 -8.58 -9.40 -5.28
CA ALA A 132 -8.79 -9.71 -3.86
C ALA A 132 -8.59 -8.47 -2.97
N VAL A 133 -7.56 -7.65 -3.25
CA VAL A 133 -7.33 -6.39 -2.52
C VAL A 133 -8.52 -5.44 -2.75
N ARG A 134 -8.93 -5.25 -4.00
CA ARG A 134 -10.07 -4.40 -4.35
C ARG A 134 -11.37 -4.88 -3.69
N GLY A 135 -11.63 -6.19 -3.72
CA GLY A 135 -12.81 -6.81 -3.12
C GLY A 135 -12.84 -6.64 -1.60
N ALA A 136 -11.72 -6.93 -0.93
CA ALA A 136 -11.62 -6.83 0.52
C ALA A 136 -11.76 -5.39 1.02
N LEU A 137 -11.08 -4.42 0.38
CA LEU A 137 -11.20 -3.01 0.76
C LEU A 137 -12.59 -2.42 0.47
N ARG A 138 -13.30 -2.91 -0.55
CA ARG A 138 -14.71 -2.58 -0.75
C ARG A 138 -15.57 -3.09 0.40
N ALA A 139 -15.37 -4.34 0.82
CA ALA A 139 -16.11 -4.92 1.96
C ALA A 139 -15.83 -4.15 3.26
N VAL A 140 -14.58 -3.71 3.49
CA VAL A 140 -14.22 -2.85 4.61
C VAL A 140 -14.98 -1.52 4.56
N ALA A 141 -15.03 -0.86 3.40
CA ALA A 141 -15.77 0.39 3.25
C ALA A 141 -17.28 0.21 3.51
N GLU A 142 -17.87 -0.86 2.97
CA GLU A 142 -19.28 -1.21 3.19
C GLU A 142 -19.60 -1.47 4.67
N ALA A 143 -18.75 -2.25 5.37
CA ALA A 143 -18.90 -2.50 6.80
C ALA A 143 -18.82 -1.23 7.66
N HIS A 144 -18.16 -0.19 7.16
CA HIS A 144 -18.06 1.12 7.80
C HIS A 144 -19.09 2.14 7.30
N GLY A 145 -19.97 1.78 6.34
CA GLY A 145 -20.95 2.70 5.76
C GLY A 145 -20.33 3.83 4.93
N VAL A 146 -19.14 3.60 4.35
CA VAL A 146 -18.37 4.57 3.59
C VAL A 146 -18.46 4.26 2.09
N ALA A 147 -18.60 5.28 1.24
CA ALA A 147 -18.61 5.08 -0.20
C ALA A 147 -17.25 4.55 -0.70
N PHE A 148 -17.24 3.55 -1.57
CA PHE A 148 -16.01 3.01 -2.16
C PHE A 148 -15.84 3.45 -3.61
N VAL A 149 -14.70 4.07 -3.93
CA VAL A 149 -14.34 4.50 -5.28
C VAL A 149 -13.05 3.83 -5.71
N CYS A 150 -13.07 3.20 -6.88
CA CYS A 150 -11.88 2.64 -7.52
C CYS A 150 -11.99 2.92 -9.01
N PRO A 151 -11.03 3.67 -9.61
CA PRO A 151 -11.00 3.92 -11.04
C PRO A 151 -11.00 2.62 -11.86
N PRO A 152 -11.36 2.67 -13.15
CA PRO A 152 -11.12 1.55 -14.06
C PRO A 152 -9.62 1.23 -14.13
N PRO A 153 -9.22 -0.04 -14.39
CA PRO A 153 -7.82 -0.47 -14.34
C PRO A 153 -6.86 0.38 -15.17
N GLU A 154 -7.31 0.85 -16.34
CA GLU A 154 -6.54 1.71 -17.27
C GLU A 154 -6.14 3.06 -16.66
N LEU A 155 -6.89 3.53 -15.65
CA LEU A 155 -6.60 4.76 -14.92
C LEU A 155 -5.90 4.52 -13.57
N CYS A 156 -5.71 3.26 -13.16
CA CYS A 156 -5.04 2.92 -11.90
C CYS A 156 -3.52 2.85 -12.03
N THR A 157 -3.00 2.54 -13.22
CA THR A 157 -1.56 2.54 -13.53
C THR A 157 -1.09 3.91 -14.02
N ASP A 158 0.21 4.18 -13.98
CA ASP A 158 0.79 5.45 -14.40
C ASP A 158 0.37 5.85 -15.82
N ASN A 159 -0.25 7.02 -15.95
CA ASN A 159 -0.75 7.52 -17.22
C ASN A 159 -0.70 9.06 -17.30
N ALA A 160 -0.64 9.62 -18.51
CA ALA A 160 -0.58 11.07 -18.68
C ALA A 160 -1.87 11.79 -18.27
N ALA A 161 -3.03 11.10 -18.25
CA ALA A 161 -4.30 11.71 -17.88
C ALA A 161 -4.32 12.12 -16.40
N MET A 162 -3.75 11.29 -15.51
CA MET A 162 -3.64 11.61 -14.09
C MET A 162 -2.70 12.82 -13.85
N VAL A 163 -1.61 12.92 -14.63
CA VAL A 163 -0.66 14.05 -14.57
C VAL A 163 -1.34 15.33 -15.03
N ALA A 164 -2.07 15.29 -16.14
CA ALA A 164 -2.82 16.45 -16.64
C ALA A 164 -3.89 16.92 -15.64
N CYS A 165 -4.62 15.99 -15.03
CA CYS A 165 -5.63 16.29 -14.01
C CYS A 165 -4.99 16.94 -12.76
N ALA A 166 -3.91 16.35 -12.24
CA ALA A 166 -3.18 16.90 -11.11
C ALA A 166 -2.60 18.30 -11.41
N GLY A 167 -2.03 18.48 -12.60
CA GLY A 167 -1.49 19.77 -13.06
C GLY A 167 -2.56 20.85 -13.21
N TYR A 168 -3.76 20.50 -13.71
CA TYR A 168 -4.89 21.43 -13.77
C TYR A 168 -5.28 21.95 -12.38
N TYR A 169 -5.51 21.06 -11.41
CA TYR A 169 -5.86 21.48 -10.06
C TYR A 169 -4.72 22.20 -9.33
N GLN A 170 -3.47 21.82 -9.59
CA GLN A 170 -2.31 22.53 -9.09
C GLN A 170 -2.27 23.97 -9.64
N PHE A 171 -2.46 24.15 -10.94
CA PHE A 171 -2.48 25.46 -11.58
C PHE A 171 -3.61 26.34 -11.06
N VAL A 172 -4.82 25.79 -10.92
CA VAL A 172 -5.98 26.51 -10.37
C VAL A 172 -5.75 26.97 -8.94
N ASN A 173 -5.10 26.15 -8.10
CA ASN A 173 -4.94 26.44 -6.68
C ASN A 173 -3.67 27.25 -6.35
N PHE A 174 -2.60 27.10 -7.13
CA PHE A 174 -1.27 27.62 -6.80
C PHE A 174 -0.60 28.39 -7.95
N GLY A 175 -1.22 28.46 -9.14
CA GLY A 175 -0.65 29.12 -10.31
C GLY A 175 0.38 28.28 -11.08
N PRO A 176 0.99 28.84 -12.13
CA PRO A 176 2.01 28.15 -12.93
C PRO A 176 3.31 27.95 -12.15
N CYS A 177 4.09 26.93 -12.51
CA CYS A 177 5.47 26.80 -12.08
C CYS A 177 6.41 27.73 -12.87
N GLU A 178 7.58 28.01 -12.32
CA GLU A 178 8.62 28.74 -13.03
C GLU A 178 9.25 27.89 -14.15
N LEU A 179 9.76 28.56 -15.20
CA LEU A 179 10.51 27.90 -16.28
C LEU A 179 11.83 27.26 -15.80
N SER A 180 12.29 27.65 -14.61
CA SER A 180 13.46 27.11 -13.91
C SER A 180 13.16 25.81 -13.14
N ALA A 181 11.90 25.36 -13.10
CA ALA A 181 11.48 24.19 -12.34
C ALA A 181 12.26 22.93 -12.76
N ASN A 182 12.70 22.15 -11.77
CA ASN A 182 13.51 20.96 -11.97
C ASN A 182 12.82 19.71 -11.42
N ALA A 183 13.23 18.54 -11.90
CA ALA A 183 12.75 17.26 -11.37
C ALA A 183 13.17 17.08 -9.90
N CYS A 184 12.26 16.57 -9.08
CA CYS A 184 12.51 16.26 -7.67
C CYS A 184 12.25 14.75 -7.43
N PRO A 185 13.28 13.88 -7.52
CA PRO A 185 13.13 12.42 -7.41
C PRO A 185 12.68 11.88 -6.03
N GLY A 186 12.42 12.76 -5.06
CA GLY A 186 11.93 12.42 -3.72
C GLY A 186 10.86 13.38 -3.24
N ALA A 187 10.08 13.95 -4.16
CA ALA A 187 9.00 14.85 -3.80
C ALA A 187 7.95 14.13 -2.93
N ASP A 188 7.73 14.64 -1.73
CA ASP A 188 6.65 14.18 -0.86
C ASP A 188 5.29 14.72 -1.33
N LEU A 189 4.22 14.02 -0.97
CA LEU A 189 2.86 14.55 -1.14
C LEU A 189 2.74 15.87 -0.36
N PRO A 190 2.21 16.94 -0.99
CA PRO A 190 2.07 18.23 -0.34
C PRO A 190 1.18 18.10 0.90
N GLN A 191 1.80 18.18 2.07
CA GLN A 191 1.12 18.04 3.35
C GLN A 191 0.38 19.34 3.68
N ARG A 192 -0.81 19.22 4.28
CA ARG A 192 -1.51 20.35 4.90
C ARG A 192 -0.58 20.91 5.99
N ARG A 193 -0.18 22.18 5.87
CA ARG A 193 0.49 22.88 6.99
C ARG A 193 -0.51 22.95 8.15
N PRO A 194 -0.11 22.64 9.40
CA PRO A 194 -0.99 22.85 10.54
C PRO A 194 -1.41 24.33 10.55
N SER A 195 -2.71 24.57 10.73
CA SER A 195 -3.24 25.91 10.94
C SER A 195 -2.46 26.56 12.08
N ALA A 196 -1.94 27.77 11.86
CA ALA A 196 -1.21 28.55 12.85
C ALA A 196 -2.01 28.56 14.17
N GLY A 197 -1.51 27.84 15.18
CA GLY A 197 -2.25 27.61 16.43
C GLY A 197 -1.87 26.34 17.20
N VAL A 198 -1.09 25.42 16.63
CA VAL A 198 -0.53 24.28 17.39
C VAL A 198 0.99 24.34 17.31
N GLU A 199 1.62 24.86 18.36
CA GLU A 199 3.05 24.68 18.58
C GLU A 199 3.34 23.19 18.73
N VAL A 200 4.04 22.61 17.76
CA VAL A 200 4.73 21.33 17.94
C VAL A 200 6.08 21.69 18.55
N THR A 201 6.21 21.52 19.87
CA THR A 201 7.51 21.60 20.54
C THR A 201 8.41 20.49 19.99
N PRO A 202 9.65 20.80 19.54
CA PRO A 202 10.60 19.76 19.18
C PRO A 202 11.07 19.07 20.46
N GLY A 203 10.81 17.77 20.56
CA GLY A 203 11.33 16.91 21.62
C GLY A 203 12.85 16.98 21.62
N HIS A 204 13.42 17.60 22.67
CA HIS A 204 14.85 17.59 22.90
C HIS A 204 15.31 16.16 23.18
N GLY A 205 16.24 15.67 22.34
CA GLY A 205 17.04 14.50 22.64
C GLY A 205 17.89 14.80 23.88
N ALA A 206 17.61 14.09 24.97
CA ALA A 206 18.50 14.05 26.11
C ALA A 206 19.73 13.22 25.73
N HIS A 207 20.84 13.90 25.47
CA HIS A 207 22.16 13.31 25.50
C HIS A 207 22.44 12.80 26.93
N VAL A 208 22.56 11.49 27.09
CA VAL A 208 23.20 10.88 28.24
C VAL A 208 24.68 10.75 27.89
N HIS A 209 25.52 11.57 28.51
CA HIS A 209 26.96 11.28 28.62
C HIS A 209 27.23 10.70 30.01
N SER A 210 27.97 9.60 30.01
CA SER A 210 28.60 8.92 31.13
C SER A 210 29.55 9.82 31.93
#